data_AF-A0A0P8A5P6-F1
#
_entry.id   AF-A0A0P8A5P6-F1
#
_cell.length_a   1.000
_cell.length_b   1.000
_cell.length_c   1.000
_cell.angle_alpha   90.00
_cell.angle_beta   90.00
_cell.angle_gamma   90.00
#
_symmetry.space_group_name_H-M   'P 1'
#
loop_
_entity.id
_entity.type
_entity.pdbx_description
1 polymer ?
#
loop_
_entity_poly.entity_id
_entity_poly.type
_entity_poly.pdbx_seq_one_letter_code
_entity_poly.pdbx_strand_id
1 'polypeptide(L)'
;MAFSIKSANKIKLQQIVYHDVRERFDLSSQLAIRAISKVSEVYKRDRSIKPGFRIDGAVVYDQRILSWKSLELVSILSINGRLKIPVIMGEYQQTGIRSG
;
A
#
# COMPACT_ATOMS: atom_id res chain seq x y z
N MET A 1 -7.48 -12.71 -13.82
CA MET A 1 -6.50 -12.32 -14.85
C MET A 1 -5.04 -12.44 -14.39
N ALA A 2 -4.62 -11.90 -13.24
CA ALA A 2 -3.21 -12.05 -12.80
C ALA A 2 -2.75 -13.52 -12.56
N PHE A 3 -3.58 -14.35 -11.91
CA PHE A 3 -3.24 -15.73 -11.57
C PHE A 3 -3.00 -16.65 -12.78
N SER A 4 -3.75 -16.46 -13.88
CA SER A 4 -3.58 -17.25 -15.10
C SER A 4 -2.24 -16.99 -15.80
N ILE A 5 -1.60 -15.85 -15.51
CA ILE A 5 -0.32 -15.46 -16.10
C ILE A 5 0.85 -16.12 -15.35
N LYS A 6 0.65 -16.57 -14.10
CA LYS A 6 1.67 -17.18 -13.20
C LYS A 6 3.01 -16.42 -13.19
N SER A 7 2.96 -15.11 -13.39
CA SER A 7 4.14 -14.26 -13.50
C SER A 7 4.37 -13.50 -12.20
N ALA A 8 5.60 -13.56 -11.71
CA ALA A 8 6.07 -12.75 -10.59
C ALA A 8 6.74 -11.43 -11.05
N ASN A 9 6.73 -11.13 -12.35
CA ASN A 9 7.30 -9.91 -12.90
C ASN A 9 6.29 -8.76 -12.78
N LYS A 10 6.60 -7.81 -11.89
CA LYS A 10 5.79 -6.61 -11.62
C LYS A 10 5.47 -5.80 -12.88
N ILE A 11 6.45 -5.57 -13.76
CA ILE A 11 6.28 -4.74 -14.97
C ILE A 11 5.28 -5.41 -15.91
N LYS A 12 5.46 -6.72 -16.14
CA LYS A 12 4.53 -7.51 -16.95
C LYS A 12 3.12 -7.52 -16.36
N LEU A 13 2.99 -7.71 -15.04
CA LEU A 13 1.70 -7.65 -14.37
C LEU A 13 1.06 -6.26 -14.51
N GLN A 14 1.84 -5.19 -14.33
CA GLN A 14 1.37 -3.82 -14.45
C GLN A 14 0.82 -3.53 -15.84
N GLN A 15 1.52 -3.90 -16.91
CA GLN A 15 1.03 -3.72 -18.28
C GLN A 15 -0.31 -4.40 -18.53
N ILE A 16 -0.56 -5.53 -17.86
CA ILE A 16 -1.75 -6.37 -18.11
C ILE A 16 -2.94 -5.95 -17.25
N VAL A 17 -2.72 -5.58 -15.98
CA VAL A 17 -3.84 -5.40 -15.01
C VAL A 17 -4.02 -3.96 -14.53
N TYR A 18 -3.13 -3.03 -14.88
CA TYR A 18 -3.13 -1.69 -14.30
C TYR A 18 -4.43 -0.92 -14.58
N HIS A 19 -4.87 -0.88 -15.84
CA HIS A 19 -6.09 -0.16 -16.23
C HIS A 19 -7.33 -0.78 -15.58
N ASP A 20 -7.51 -2.09 -15.71
CA ASP A 20 -8.62 -2.83 -15.11
C ASP A 20 -8.73 -2.61 -13.59
N VAL A 21 -7.60 -2.70 -12.87
CA VAL A 21 -7.58 -2.53 -11.42
C VAL A 21 -7.90 -1.10 -11.02
N ARG A 22 -7.44 -0.11 -11.79
CA ARG A 22 -7.74 1.29 -11.51
C ARG A 22 -9.20 1.63 -11.73
N GLU A 23 -9.75 1.23 -12.87
CA GLU A 23 -11.13 1.55 -13.24
C GLU A 23 -12.12 0.83 -12.33
N ARG A 24 -11.86 -0.44 -12.01
CA ARG A 24 -12.78 -1.23 -11.20
C ARG A 24 -12.86 -0.80 -9.73
N PHE A 25 -11.77 -0.28 -9.18
CA PHE A 25 -11.65 0.02 -7.75
C PHE A 25 -11.39 1.50 -7.45
N ASP A 26 -11.49 2.36 -8.47
CA ASP A 26 -11.20 3.80 -8.42
C ASP A 26 -9.86 4.13 -7.72
N LEU A 27 -8.84 3.32 -8.00
CA LEU A 27 -7.54 3.48 -7.36
C LEU A 27 -6.73 4.59 -8.01
N SER A 28 -6.10 5.41 -7.17
CA SER A 28 -5.01 6.28 -7.62
C SER A 28 -3.87 5.47 -8.25
N SER A 29 -3.06 6.11 -9.10
CA SER A 29 -1.89 5.48 -9.74
C SER A 29 -1.00 4.77 -8.73
N GLN A 30 -0.77 5.41 -7.58
CA GLN A 30 0.11 4.91 -6.53
C GLN A 30 -0.47 3.70 -5.82
N LEU A 31 -1.76 3.73 -5.46
CA LEU A 31 -2.42 2.59 -4.81
C LEU A 31 -2.47 1.38 -5.74
N ALA A 32 -2.76 1.58 -7.03
CA ALA A 32 -2.75 0.51 -8.02
C ALA A 32 -1.36 -0.15 -8.15
N ILE A 33 -0.30 0.66 -8.30
CA ILE A 33 1.08 0.13 -8.37
C ILE A 33 1.45 -0.64 -7.09
N ARG A 34 1.02 -0.16 -5.91
CA ARG A 34 1.28 -0.83 -4.63
C ARG A 34 0.53 -2.15 -4.49
N ALA A 35 -0.72 -2.22 -4.93
CA ALA A 35 -1.49 -3.47 -4.98
C ALA A 35 -0.83 -4.50 -5.93
N ILE A 36 -0.44 -4.08 -7.13
CA ILE A 36 0.24 -4.94 -8.11
C ILE A 36 1.59 -5.42 -7.57
N SER A 37 2.35 -4.54 -6.91
CA SER A 37 3.61 -4.90 -6.28
C SER A 37 3.41 -5.94 -5.17
N LYS A 38 2.38 -5.79 -4.33
CA LYS A 38 2.06 -6.76 -3.27
C LYS A 38 1.77 -8.14 -3.85
N VAL A 39 0.97 -8.22 -4.91
CA VAL A 39 0.68 -9.50 -5.59
C VAL A 39 1.95 -10.09 -6.21
N SER A 40 2.76 -9.25 -6.86
CA SER A 40 4.03 -9.65 -7.47
C SER A 40 4.98 -10.28 -6.45
N GLU A 41 5.13 -9.70 -5.25
CA GLU A 41 5.99 -10.25 -4.19
C GLU A 41 5.48 -11.59 -3.66
N VAL A 42 4.15 -11.77 -3.54
CA VAL A 42 3.60 -13.06 -3.13
C VAL A 42 3.87 -14.13 -4.19
N TYR A 43 3.74 -13.80 -5.47
CA TYR A 43 4.13 -14.73 -6.55
C TYR A 43 5.63 -14.95 -6.66
N LYS A 44 6.49 -14.04 -6.18
CA LYS A 44 7.93 -14.34 -6.08
C LYS A 44 8.21 -15.43 -5.05
N ARG A 45 7.43 -15.44 -3.95
CA ARG A 45 7.52 -16.48 -2.92
C ARG A 45 6.99 -17.83 -3.42
N ASP A 46 5.80 -17.85 -4.02
CA ASP A 46 5.18 -19.06 -4.56
C ASP A 46 4.22 -18.73 -5.72
N ARG A 47 4.49 -19.31 -6.89
CA ARG A 47 3.71 -19.10 -8.13
C ARG A 47 2.59 -20.11 -8.34
N SER A 48 2.57 -21.19 -7.55
CA SER A 48 1.60 -22.27 -7.67
C SER A 48 0.26 -21.93 -7.00
N ILE A 49 0.29 -21.02 -6.02
CA ILE A 49 -0.87 -20.67 -5.20
C ILE A 49 -1.62 -19.45 -5.76
N LYS A 50 -2.93 -19.41 -5.55
CA LYS A 50 -3.73 -18.19 -5.70
C LYS A 50 -3.77 -17.48 -4.35
N PRO A 51 -3.08 -16.34 -4.17
CA PRO A 51 -2.99 -15.70 -2.87
C PRO A 51 -4.33 -15.13 -2.43
N GLY A 52 -4.73 -15.47 -1.20
CA GLY A 52 -5.77 -14.77 -0.45
C GLY A 52 -5.17 -13.61 0.33
N PHE A 53 -5.91 -12.51 0.46
CA PHE A 53 -5.52 -11.35 1.26
C PHE A 53 -6.56 -11.12 2.34
N ARG A 54 -6.11 -10.81 3.55
CA ARG A 54 -6.98 -10.35 4.63
C ARG A 54 -7.47 -8.94 4.33
N ILE A 55 -8.69 -8.62 4.80
CA ILE A 55 -9.26 -7.27 4.67
C ILE A 55 -8.43 -6.21 5.38
N ASP A 56 -7.80 -6.57 6.51
CA ASP A 56 -6.88 -5.76 7.30
C ASP A 56 -5.40 -6.06 6.99
N GLY A 57 -5.14 -6.64 5.80
CA GLY A 57 -3.80 -6.96 5.36
C GLY A 57 -2.94 -5.71 5.15
N ALA A 58 -1.72 -5.72 5.69
CA ALA A 58 -0.81 -4.59 5.57
C ALA A 58 -0.37 -4.33 4.11
N VAL A 59 -0.47 -3.06 3.71
CA VAL A 59 0.09 -2.51 2.47
C VAL A 59 1.33 -1.70 2.82
N VAL A 60 2.39 -1.81 2.01
CA VAL A 60 3.60 -1.01 2.20
C VAL A 60 3.30 0.44 1.85
N TYR A 61 3.44 1.33 2.83
CA TYR A 61 3.34 2.77 2.62
C TYR A 61 4.65 3.35 2.11
N ASP A 62 4.56 4.33 1.21
CA ASP A 62 5.66 5.17 0.76
C ASP A 62 5.33 6.64 0.99
N GLN A 63 6.31 7.53 0.81
CA GLN A 63 6.15 8.98 1.03
C GLN A 63 5.04 9.65 0.20
N ARG A 64 4.60 9.05 -0.90
CA ARG A 64 3.51 9.56 -1.74
C ARG A 64 2.14 9.20 -1.18
N ILE A 65 2.02 8.04 -0.53
CA ILE A 65 0.76 7.55 0.04
C ILE A 65 0.67 7.70 1.57
N LEU A 66 1.78 7.98 2.24
CA LEU A 66 1.83 8.33 3.66
C LEU A 66 2.83 9.46 3.84
N SER A 67 2.39 10.55 4.46
CA SER A 67 3.24 11.71 4.73
C SER A 67 2.97 12.25 6.13
N TRP A 68 4.03 12.52 6.88
CA TRP A 68 3.93 13.22 8.17
C TRP A 68 3.56 14.68 7.93
N LYS A 69 2.66 15.22 8.77
CA LYS A 69 2.25 16.63 8.75
C LYS A 69 2.71 17.36 10.00
N SER A 70 2.82 16.64 11.11
CA SER A 70 3.52 17.03 12.33
C SER A 70 3.95 15.72 13.02
N LEU A 71 4.61 15.81 14.18
CA LEU A 71 4.96 14.65 15.00
C LEU A 71 3.74 13.83 15.44
N GLU A 72 2.56 14.45 15.50
CA GLU A 72 1.33 13.84 16.01
C GLU A 72 0.28 13.62 14.91
N LEU A 73 0.62 13.87 13.64
CA LEU A 73 -0.34 13.80 12.54
C LEU A 73 0.26 13.20 11.28
N VAL A 74 -0.33 12.12 10.80
CA VAL A 74 -0.02 11.52 9.50
C VAL A 74 -1.17 11.73 8.52
N SER A 75 -0.83 11.99 7.27
CA SER A 75 -1.78 11.94 6.16
C SER A 75 -1.57 10.65 5.36
N ILE A 76 -2.59 9.81 5.31
CA ILE A 76 -2.59 8.54 4.58
C ILE A 76 -3.56 8.63 3.40
N LEU A 77 -3.13 8.20 2.22
CA LEU A 77 -4.00 8.08 1.05
C LEU A 77 -4.86 6.82 1.16
N SER A 78 -6.17 7.00 1.15
CA SER A 78 -7.17 5.94 1.03
C SER A 78 -7.84 5.98 -0.36
N ILE A 79 -8.71 5.02 -0.63
CA ILE A 79 -9.56 5.02 -1.84
C ILE A 79 -10.47 6.26 -1.91
N ASN A 80 -10.88 6.80 -0.76
CA ASN A 80 -11.77 7.97 -0.67
C ASN A 80 -10.99 9.28 -0.49
N GLY A 81 -9.72 9.32 -0.90
CA GLY A 81 -8.83 10.47 -0.70
C GLY A 81 -7.99 10.39 0.57
N ARG A 82 -7.41 11.52 0.98
CA ARG A 82 -6.45 11.57 2.09
C ARG A 82 -7.15 11.65 3.44
N LEU A 83 -6.82 10.71 4.31
CA LEU A 83 -7.19 10.70 5.73
C LEU A 83 -6.10 11.40 6.53
N LYS A 84 -6.49 12.23 7.49
CA LYS A 84 -5.58 12.78 8.52
C LYS A 84 -5.80 11.98 9.79
N ILE A 85 -4.77 11.27 10.23
CA ILE A 85 -4.86 10.34 11.35
C ILE A 85 -3.94 10.84 12.46
N PRO A 86 -4.46 11.05 13.69
CA PRO A 86 -3.62 11.42 14.82
C PRO A 86 -2.70 10.24 15.20
N VAL A 87 -1.47 10.56 15.56
CA VAL A 87 -0.50 9.60 16.09
C VAL A 87 -0.46 9.77 17.59
N ILE A 88 -0.81 8.71 18.31
CA ILE A 88 -0.75 8.68 19.76
C ILE A 88 0.62 8.11 20.15
N MET A 89 1.47 8.97 20.72
CA MET A 89 2.74 8.55 21.31
C MET A 89 2.56 8.37 22.82
N GLY A 90 3.02 7.24 23.36
CA GLY A 90 3.03 6.99 24.81
C GLY A 90 3.99 7.92 25.55
N GLU A 91 3.79 8.11 26.85
CA GLU A 91 4.53 9.10 27.67
C GLU A 91 6.06 8.98 27.54
N TYR A 92 6.59 7.78 27.38
CA TYR A 92 8.04 7.53 27.22
C TYR A 92 8.64 8.10 25.91
N GLN A 93 7.82 8.30 24.87
CA GLN A 93 8.26 8.84 23.57
C GLN A 93 8.16 10.38 23.50
N GLN A 94 7.41 11.02 24.41
CA GLN A 94 7.27 12.49 24.43
C GLN A 94 8.53 13.20 24.95
N THR A 95 9.30 12.55 25.83
CA THR A 95 10.45 13.17 26.51
C THR A 95 11.62 13.52 25.59
N GLY A 96 11.84 12.74 24.53
CA GLY A 96 12.93 12.97 23.57
C GLY A 96 12.63 14.00 22.47
N ILE A 97 11.38 14.45 22.35
CA ILE A 97 10.93 15.33 21.26
C ILE A 97 10.81 16.79 21.73
N ARG A 98 10.57 17.03 23.03
CA ARG A 98 10.46 18.38 23.62
C ARG A 98 11.80 19.03 24.00
N SER A 99 12.90 18.32 23.82
CA SER A 99 14.25 18.71 24.27
C SER A 99 15.19 19.09 23.11
N GLY A 100 14.65 19.29 21.89
CA GLY A 100 15.39 19.77 20.72
C GLY A 100 14.93 21.13 20.23
#